data_AF-A0A5E4HK56-F1
#
_entry.id   AF-A0A5E4HK56-F1
#
_cell.length_a   1.000
_cell.length_b   1.000
_cell.length_c   1.000
_cell.angle_alpha   90.00
_cell.angle_beta   90.00
_cell.angle_gamma   90.00
#
_symmetry.space_group_name_H-M   'P 1'
#
loop_
_entity.id
_entity.type
_entity.pdbx_description
1 polymer ?
#
loop_
_entity_poly.entity_id
_entity_poly.type
_entity_poly.pdbx_seq_one_letter_code
_entity_poly.pdbx_strand_id
1 'polypeptide(L)'
;MVDNRIQTIPGLGIDKDPIKAYHDLSTTRTTIKQLLADGTPDWVSHPEDYKEFVKENFAAHKQESDAMAEAYQWHDQHILADLGRKVNPISTRAFIDKLRKNGVKCFTVDNGWRGTVALWATPPEKLDAVRYVCYLQIPAMYEWSILNLDRHGIPDGEGYRGWRTVIVQLVEKEIITELQAHRIFGVPAPNENSARYFQSLWEKRNGKKYVDPEDEKN
;
A
#
# COMPACT_ATOMS: atom_id res chain seq x y z
N MET A 1 83.16 -3.54 33.35
CA MET A 1 82.63 -4.91 33.49
C MET A 1 81.29 -4.82 34.19
N VAL A 2 80.20 -4.88 33.43
CA VAL A 2 78.85 -5.05 33.95
C VAL A 2 78.13 -5.99 32.99
N ASP A 3 77.66 -7.09 33.57
CA ASP A 3 77.03 -8.24 32.95
C ASP A 3 75.63 -7.84 32.46
N ASN A 4 75.32 -8.08 31.18
CA ASN A 4 74.01 -7.81 30.59
C ASN A 4 73.53 -9.06 29.85
N ARG A 5 72.91 -9.97 30.61
CA ARG A 5 72.21 -11.14 30.06
C ARG A 5 70.89 -10.66 29.46
N ILE A 6 70.85 -10.60 28.12
CA ILE A 6 69.59 -10.48 27.37
C ILE A 6 68.90 -11.86 27.43
N GLN A 7 67.75 -11.93 28.08
CA GLN A 7 66.86 -13.08 28.02
C GLN A 7 66.32 -13.23 26.59
N THR A 8 66.70 -14.30 25.91
CA THR A 8 66.03 -14.75 24.69
C THR A 8 64.65 -15.30 25.04
N ILE A 9 63.59 -14.61 24.58
CA ILE A 9 62.24 -15.18 24.55
C ILE A 9 62.19 -16.16 23.36
N PRO A 10 62.00 -17.47 23.59
CA PRO A 10 61.86 -18.42 22.50
C PRO A 10 60.45 -18.34 21.92
N GLY A 11 60.32 -18.20 20.60
CA GLY A 11 59.06 -18.54 19.91
C GLY A 11 58.50 -17.57 18.88
N LEU A 12 59.25 -16.59 18.38
CA LEU A 12 58.80 -15.81 17.21
C LEU A 12 59.33 -16.43 15.92
N GLY A 13 58.68 -17.55 15.56
CA GLY A 13 58.72 -18.09 14.20
C GLY A 13 58.08 -17.08 13.26
N ILE A 14 58.92 -16.49 12.42
CA ILE A 14 58.56 -15.68 11.26
C ILE A 14 57.94 -16.63 10.23
N ASP A 15 56.63 -16.81 10.27
CA ASP A 15 55.85 -17.20 9.09
C ASP A 15 54.35 -17.04 9.39
N LYS A 16 53.81 -15.83 9.25
CA LYS A 16 52.36 -15.60 9.35
C LYS A 16 51.90 -14.72 8.21
N ASP A 17 51.74 -15.38 7.06
CA ASP A 17 50.83 -14.93 6.02
C ASP A 17 49.50 -14.52 6.68
N PRO A 18 49.16 -13.21 6.74
CA PRO A 18 48.08 -12.69 7.59
C PRO A 18 46.70 -13.23 7.20
N ILE A 19 46.57 -13.80 5.99
CA ILE A 19 45.37 -14.49 5.52
C ILE A 19 45.15 -15.79 6.32
N LYS A 20 46.22 -16.51 6.70
CA LYS A 20 46.13 -17.76 7.49
C LYS A 20 45.83 -17.52 8.97
N ALA A 21 46.06 -16.32 9.48
CA ALA A 21 45.80 -15.99 10.89
C ALA A 21 44.31 -15.74 11.18
N TYR A 22 43.51 -15.41 10.16
CA TYR A 22 42.09 -15.06 10.30
C TYR A 22 41.13 -16.03 9.58
N HIS A 23 41.60 -16.80 8.61
CA HIS A 23 40.78 -17.81 7.94
C HIS A 23 41.17 -19.22 8.38
N ASP A 24 40.28 -19.86 9.16
CA ASP A 24 40.38 -21.29 9.44
C ASP A 24 40.02 -22.11 8.19
N LEU A 25 41.04 -22.33 7.37
CA LEU A 25 40.96 -23.13 6.15
C LEU A 25 40.52 -24.58 6.41
N SER A 26 40.71 -25.10 7.63
CA SER A 26 40.30 -26.46 7.97
C SER A 26 38.78 -26.55 8.14
N THR A 27 38.20 -25.59 8.86
CA THR A 27 36.75 -25.48 9.02
C THR A 27 36.09 -25.20 7.68
N THR A 28 36.63 -24.27 6.86
CA THR A 28 36.11 -24.00 5.51
C THR A 28 36.14 -25.24 4.62
N ARG A 29 37.21 -26.05 4.66
CA ARG A 29 37.29 -27.30 3.88
C ARG A 29 36.28 -28.35 4.35
N THR A 30 36.06 -28.48 5.65
CA THR A 30 35.06 -29.39 6.20
C THR A 30 33.64 -28.96 5.81
N THR A 31 33.34 -27.66 5.89
CA THR A 31 32.06 -27.10 5.45
C THR A 31 31.84 -27.31 3.95
N ILE A 32 32.84 -27.07 3.10
CA ILE A 32 32.72 -27.31 1.65
C ILE A 32 32.50 -28.79 1.35
N LYS A 33 33.21 -29.71 2.03
CA LYS A 33 32.99 -31.16 1.87
C LYS A 33 31.60 -31.59 2.33
N GLN A 34 31.06 -30.99 3.38
CA GLN A 34 29.69 -31.24 3.83
C GLN A 34 28.66 -30.69 2.85
N LEU A 35 28.87 -29.49 2.29
CA LEU A 35 27.99 -28.88 1.29
C LEU A 35 28.00 -29.63 -0.05
N LEU A 36 29.11 -30.28 -0.40
CA LEU A 36 29.27 -31.07 -1.62
C LEU A 36 29.12 -32.59 -1.38
N ALA A 37 28.69 -33.01 -0.19
CA ALA A 37 28.60 -34.42 0.17
C ALA A 37 27.61 -35.19 -0.72
N ASP A 38 26.56 -34.51 -1.19
CA ASP A 38 25.53 -35.06 -2.08
C ASP A 38 25.86 -34.88 -3.57
N GLY A 39 27.08 -34.43 -3.90
CA GLY A 39 27.56 -34.18 -5.25
C GLY A 39 27.93 -32.73 -5.51
N THR A 40 28.65 -32.49 -6.62
CA THR A 40 28.92 -31.13 -7.09
C THR A 40 27.65 -30.57 -7.72
N PRO A 41 27.18 -29.36 -7.33
CA PRO A 41 26.01 -28.77 -7.93
C PRO A 41 26.13 -28.64 -9.45
N ASP A 42 25.04 -28.92 -10.17
CA ASP A 42 25.03 -28.98 -11.64
C ASP A 42 25.53 -27.69 -12.30
N TRP A 43 25.36 -26.53 -11.66
CA TRP A 43 25.85 -25.24 -12.16
C TRP A 43 27.37 -25.11 -12.21
N VAL A 44 28.11 -25.94 -11.46
CA VAL A 44 29.58 -25.97 -11.47
C VAL A 44 30.09 -26.88 -12.60
N SER A 45 29.43 -28.02 -12.82
CA SER A 45 29.81 -29.00 -13.85
C SER A 45 29.25 -28.69 -15.24
N HIS A 46 28.07 -28.09 -15.31
CA HIS A 46 27.31 -27.78 -16.54
C HIS A 46 26.74 -26.37 -16.44
N PRO A 47 27.61 -25.34 -16.48
CA PRO A 47 27.19 -23.95 -16.24
C PRO A 47 26.22 -23.41 -17.29
N GLU A 48 26.31 -23.87 -18.55
CA GLU A 48 25.38 -23.44 -19.60
C GLU A 48 24.01 -24.11 -19.44
N ASP A 49 23.97 -25.43 -19.21
CA ASP A 49 22.71 -26.16 -18.95
C ASP A 49 21.97 -25.61 -17.73
N TYR A 50 22.70 -25.26 -16.66
CA TYR A 50 22.09 -24.62 -15.51
C TYR A 50 21.57 -23.21 -15.81
N LYS A 51 22.26 -22.41 -16.63
CA LYS A 51 21.74 -21.11 -17.07
C LYS A 51 20.45 -21.28 -17.86
N GLU A 52 20.37 -22.29 -18.72
CA GLU A 52 19.14 -22.61 -19.46
C GLU A 52 18.02 -23.05 -18.52
N PHE A 53 18.30 -23.96 -17.59
CA PHE A 53 17.36 -24.37 -16.54
C PHE A 53 16.85 -23.18 -15.71
N VAL A 54 17.73 -22.28 -15.27
CA VAL A 54 17.31 -21.09 -14.51
C VAL A 54 16.43 -20.17 -15.36
N LYS A 55 16.75 -19.99 -16.65
CA LYS A 55 15.90 -19.20 -17.57
C LYS A 55 14.52 -19.84 -17.74
N GLU A 56 14.46 -21.16 -17.87
CA GLU A 56 13.21 -21.90 -18.01
C GLU A 56 12.35 -21.80 -16.75
N ASN A 57 12.94 -22.05 -15.56
CA ASN A 57 12.23 -21.90 -14.29
C ASN A 57 11.76 -20.45 -14.07
N PHE A 58 12.61 -19.47 -14.40
CA PHE A 58 12.22 -18.07 -14.33
C PHE A 58 11.04 -17.77 -15.27
N ALA A 59 11.04 -18.31 -16.49
CA ALA A 59 9.93 -18.16 -17.42
C ALA A 59 8.65 -18.83 -16.90
N ALA A 60 8.74 -20.03 -16.32
CA ALA A 60 7.60 -20.74 -15.72
C ALA A 60 7.00 -19.95 -14.54
N HIS A 61 7.83 -19.51 -13.58
CA HIS A 61 7.37 -18.68 -12.46
C HIS A 61 6.82 -17.33 -12.91
N LYS A 62 7.37 -16.75 -13.98
CA LYS A 62 6.81 -15.52 -14.56
C LYS A 62 5.40 -15.77 -15.12
N GLN A 63 5.18 -16.87 -15.84
CA GLN A 63 3.86 -17.23 -16.35
C GLN A 63 2.85 -17.44 -15.22
N GLU A 64 3.26 -18.13 -14.14
CA GLU A 64 2.42 -18.28 -12.93
C GLU A 64 2.09 -16.92 -12.31
N SER A 65 3.09 -16.05 -12.16
CA SER A 65 2.92 -14.70 -11.62
C SER A 65 1.99 -13.85 -12.48
N ASP A 66 2.10 -13.91 -13.80
CA ASP A 66 1.27 -13.15 -14.74
C ASP A 66 -0.18 -13.65 -14.69
N ALA A 67 -0.40 -14.97 -14.63
CA ALA A 67 -1.73 -15.57 -14.46
C ALA A 67 -2.38 -15.19 -13.11
N MET A 68 -1.59 -15.16 -12.04
CA MET A 68 -2.07 -14.67 -10.74
C MET A 68 -2.44 -13.19 -10.81
N ALA A 69 -1.63 -12.35 -11.45
CA ALA A 69 -1.91 -10.93 -11.60
C ALA A 69 -3.23 -10.67 -12.35
N GLU A 70 -3.49 -11.40 -13.43
CA GLU A 70 -4.76 -11.32 -14.17
C GLU A 70 -5.97 -11.67 -13.29
N ALA A 71 -5.85 -12.70 -12.45
CA ALA A 71 -6.92 -13.10 -11.53
C ALA A 71 -7.24 -12.05 -10.45
N TYR A 72 -6.29 -11.16 -10.10
CA TYR A 72 -6.49 -10.08 -9.13
C TYR A 72 -7.10 -8.81 -9.73
N GLN A 73 -7.17 -8.69 -11.06
CA GLN A 73 -7.72 -7.50 -11.70
C GLN A 73 -9.20 -7.34 -11.40
N TRP A 74 -9.62 -6.09 -11.17
CA TRP A 74 -11.04 -5.80 -10.99
C TRP A 74 -11.74 -5.73 -12.34
N HIS A 75 -12.98 -6.22 -12.41
CA HIS A 75 -13.76 -6.27 -13.65
C HIS A 75 -13.86 -4.91 -14.38
N ASP A 76 -13.98 -3.82 -13.62
CA ASP A 76 -14.14 -2.45 -14.10
C ASP A 76 -12.88 -1.59 -13.92
N GLN A 77 -11.72 -2.21 -13.71
CA GLN A 77 -10.48 -1.49 -13.39
C GLN A 77 -10.07 -0.46 -14.46
N HIS A 78 -10.27 -0.80 -15.73
CA HIS A 78 -9.95 0.08 -16.85
C HIS A 78 -10.72 1.41 -16.78
N ILE A 79 -11.97 1.39 -16.30
CA ILE A 79 -12.74 2.60 -16.04
C ILE A 79 -12.11 3.35 -14.87
N LEU A 80 -11.82 2.67 -13.77
CA LEU A 80 -11.34 3.31 -12.53
C LEU A 80 -9.96 3.96 -12.66
N ALA A 81 -9.13 3.50 -13.58
CA ALA A 81 -7.85 4.10 -13.91
C ALA A 81 -7.94 5.23 -14.98
N ASP A 82 -9.11 5.41 -15.60
CA ASP A 82 -9.29 6.38 -16.68
C ASP A 82 -9.19 7.83 -16.18
N LEU A 83 -8.30 8.60 -16.81
CA LEU A 83 -8.14 10.03 -16.56
C LEU A 83 -9.35 10.85 -17.06
N GLY A 84 -10.16 10.31 -17.96
CA GLY A 84 -11.44 10.88 -18.39
C GLY A 84 -12.43 11.09 -17.23
N ARG A 85 -12.18 10.47 -16.08
CA ARG A 85 -12.94 10.65 -14.83
C ARG A 85 -12.67 11.96 -14.11
N LYS A 86 -11.67 12.75 -14.55
CA LYS A 86 -11.33 14.08 -14.01
C LYS A 86 -12.37 15.14 -14.42
N VAL A 87 -13.60 14.98 -13.96
CA VAL A 87 -14.73 15.88 -14.25
C VAL A 87 -15.23 16.57 -12.99
N ASN A 88 -15.93 17.69 -13.17
CA ASN A 88 -16.61 18.46 -12.13
C ASN A 88 -15.76 18.69 -10.86
N PRO A 89 -14.59 19.36 -10.99
CA PRO A 89 -13.72 19.60 -9.85
C PRO A 89 -14.41 20.49 -8.80
N ILE A 90 -14.22 20.17 -7.53
CA ILE A 90 -14.62 21.01 -6.40
C ILE A 90 -13.39 21.27 -5.53
N SER A 91 -13.16 22.53 -5.16
CA SER A 91 -12.09 22.83 -4.19
C SER A 91 -12.44 22.25 -2.82
N THR A 92 -11.44 21.81 -2.07
CA THR A 92 -11.63 21.25 -0.73
C THR A 92 -12.40 22.23 0.16
N ARG A 93 -12.06 23.52 0.06
CA ARG A 93 -12.76 24.60 0.79
C ARG A 93 -14.23 24.70 0.39
N ALA A 94 -14.54 24.73 -0.91
CA ALA A 94 -15.92 24.82 -1.37
C ALA A 94 -16.74 23.58 -0.95
N PHE A 95 -16.13 22.39 -0.96
CA PHE A 95 -16.77 21.17 -0.47
C PHE A 95 -17.15 21.27 1.02
N ILE A 96 -16.20 21.67 1.87
CA ILE A 96 -16.43 21.88 3.31
C ILE A 96 -17.47 22.97 3.56
N ASP A 97 -17.38 24.11 2.85
CA ASP A 97 -18.35 25.19 2.99
C ASP A 97 -19.76 24.72 2.60
N LYS A 98 -19.88 23.86 1.56
CA LYS A 98 -21.16 23.30 1.13
C LYS A 98 -21.77 22.38 2.21
N LEU A 99 -20.95 21.55 2.85
CA LEU A 99 -21.38 20.71 3.98
C LEU A 99 -21.85 21.56 5.16
N ARG A 100 -21.05 22.54 5.59
CA ARG A 100 -21.36 23.42 6.73
C ARG A 100 -22.62 24.24 6.51
N LYS A 101 -22.81 24.79 5.29
CA LYS A 101 -24.04 25.52 4.90
C LYS A 101 -25.30 24.66 4.97
N ASN A 102 -25.15 23.34 4.93
CA ASN A 102 -26.27 22.39 5.04
C ASN A 102 -26.36 21.74 6.44
N GLY A 103 -25.74 22.34 7.46
CA GLY A 103 -25.87 21.94 8.86
C GLY A 103 -24.94 20.80 9.29
N VAL A 104 -24.02 20.35 8.42
CA VAL A 104 -23.04 19.32 8.79
C VAL A 104 -21.93 19.97 9.62
N LYS A 105 -21.80 19.53 10.88
CA LYS A 105 -20.69 19.94 11.76
C LYS A 105 -19.44 19.15 11.40
N CYS A 106 -18.53 19.76 10.64
CA CYS A 106 -17.30 19.13 10.20
C CYS A 106 -16.09 20.09 10.21
N PHE A 107 -14.91 19.51 10.30
CA PHE A 107 -13.64 20.20 10.24
C PHE A 107 -12.56 19.32 9.60
N THR A 108 -11.48 19.97 9.19
CA THR A 108 -10.32 19.29 8.58
C THR A 108 -9.11 19.43 9.48
N VAL A 109 -8.32 18.37 9.57
CA VAL A 109 -7.05 18.34 10.32
C VAL A 109 -5.94 17.91 9.36
N ASP A 110 -4.74 18.48 9.52
CA ASP A 110 -3.56 17.99 8.81
C ASP A 110 -3.28 16.54 9.24
N ASN A 111 -3.19 15.64 8.26
CA ASN A 111 -2.90 14.21 8.47
C ASN A 111 -1.41 13.88 8.25
N GLY A 112 -0.56 14.88 8.00
CA GLY A 112 0.88 14.71 7.75
C GLY A 112 1.21 14.25 6.33
N TRP A 113 0.22 14.03 5.46
CA TRP A 113 0.42 13.60 4.09
C TRP A 113 0.28 14.77 3.12
N ARG A 114 1.30 14.95 2.26
CA ARG A 114 1.34 16.05 1.30
C ARG A 114 0.13 16.00 0.36
N GLY A 115 -0.53 17.14 0.23
CA GLY A 115 -1.66 17.30 -0.68
C GLY A 115 -2.97 16.68 -0.17
N THR A 116 -3.06 16.31 1.10
CA THR A 116 -4.30 15.80 1.70
C THR A 116 -4.58 16.38 3.08
N VAL A 117 -5.82 16.29 3.54
CA VAL A 117 -6.24 16.57 4.92
C VAL A 117 -7.25 15.54 5.39
N ALA A 118 -7.29 15.22 6.68
CA ALA A 118 -8.31 14.38 7.27
C ALA A 118 -9.63 15.16 7.47
N LEU A 119 -10.75 14.60 7.05
CA LEU A 119 -12.11 15.09 7.34
C LEU A 119 -12.65 14.40 8.59
N TRP A 120 -13.10 15.23 9.53
CA TRP A 120 -13.78 14.83 10.76
C TRP A 120 -15.17 15.45 10.79
N ALA A 121 -16.16 14.68 11.25
CA ALA A 121 -17.53 15.16 11.35
C ALA A 121 -18.27 14.58 12.55
N THR A 122 -19.23 15.35 13.07
CA THR A 122 -20.09 14.95 14.19
C THR A 122 -21.38 14.33 13.64
N PRO A 123 -21.74 13.09 14.04
CA PRO A 123 -23.02 12.50 13.69
C PRO A 123 -24.18 13.30 14.28
N PRO A 124 -25.33 13.40 13.58
CA PRO A 124 -26.47 14.15 14.07
C PRO A 124 -27.04 13.59 15.38
N GLU A 125 -26.91 12.27 15.62
CA GLU A 125 -27.43 11.59 16.82
C GLU A 125 -26.52 11.73 18.05
N LYS A 126 -25.21 11.94 17.84
CA LYS A 126 -24.19 11.97 18.90
C LYS A 126 -23.39 13.28 18.81
N LEU A 127 -23.95 14.36 19.37
CA LEU A 127 -23.36 15.70 19.28
C LEU A 127 -21.99 15.85 19.93
N ASP A 128 -21.68 14.98 20.91
CA ASP A 128 -20.42 15.02 21.66
C ASP A 128 -19.32 14.12 21.07
N ALA A 129 -19.63 13.35 20.02
CA ALA A 129 -18.68 12.46 19.37
C ALA A 129 -18.24 13.02 18.01
N VAL A 130 -16.95 12.91 17.71
CA VAL A 130 -16.41 13.25 16.39
C VAL A 130 -15.89 12.00 15.72
N ARG A 131 -16.29 11.77 14.47
CA ARG A 131 -15.86 10.61 13.68
C ARG A 131 -14.89 11.01 12.59
N TYR A 132 -13.82 10.23 12.45
CA TYR A 132 -13.00 10.29 11.25
C TYR A 132 -13.80 9.76 10.07
N VAL A 133 -13.92 10.58 9.02
CA VAL A 133 -14.64 10.23 7.80
C VAL A 133 -13.68 9.60 6.80
N CYS A 134 -12.78 10.41 6.25
CA CYS A 134 -11.75 10.00 5.31
C CYS A 134 -10.78 11.17 5.07
N TYR A 135 -9.76 10.98 4.24
CA TYR A 135 -8.95 12.11 3.77
C TYR A 135 -9.60 12.80 2.56
N LEU A 136 -9.24 14.06 2.32
CA LEU A 136 -9.63 14.88 1.18
C LEU A 136 -8.37 15.30 0.41
N GLN A 137 -8.46 15.36 -0.92
CA GLN A 137 -7.38 15.90 -1.76
C GLN A 137 -7.39 17.44 -1.72
N ILE A 138 -6.20 18.05 -1.69
CA ILE A 138 -5.96 19.50 -1.77
C ILE A 138 -5.20 19.83 -3.06
N PRO A 139 -5.51 20.95 -3.74
CA PRO A 139 -6.51 21.96 -3.37
C PRO A 139 -7.93 21.64 -3.85
N ALA A 140 -8.10 20.60 -4.66
CA ALA A 140 -9.37 20.20 -5.25
C ALA A 140 -9.49 18.69 -5.41
N MET A 141 -10.73 18.22 -5.47
CA MET A 141 -11.11 16.85 -5.77
C MET A 141 -11.94 16.83 -7.04
N TYR A 142 -11.75 15.82 -7.88
CA TYR A 142 -12.66 15.53 -9.00
C TYR A 142 -13.88 14.75 -8.52
N GLU A 143 -14.90 14.60 -9.35
CA GLU A 143 -16.12 13.89 -8.96
C GLU A 143 -15.87 12.45 -8.57
N TRP A 144 -15.07 11.74 -9.36
CA TRP A 144 -14.82 10.32 -9.21
C TRP A 144 -13.39 10.04 -8.76
N SER A 145 -13.22 9.02 -7.92
CA SER A 145 -11.87 8.51 -7.59
C SER A 145 -11.21 7.91 -8.83
N ILE A 146 -9.89 8.00 -8.86
CA ILE A 146 -9.02 7.42 -9.88
C ILE A 146 -7.99 6.53 -9.18
N LEU A 147 -7.89 5.28 -9.61
CA LEU A 147 -6.96 4.32 -9.07
C LEU A 147 -5.58 4.47 -9.70
N ASN A 148 -4.55 4.26 -8.90
CA ASN A 148 -3.22 3.97 -9.41
C ASN A 148 -3.16 2.47 -9.72
N LEU A 149 -2.44 2.13 -10.79
CA LEU A 149 -2.14 0.75 -11.11
C LEU A 149 -0.63 0.54 -10.94
N ASP A 150 -0.25 -0.61 -10.41
CA ASP A 150 1.14 -1.02 -10.37
C ASP A 150 1.65 -1.45 -11.77
N ARG A 151 2.90 -1.89 -11.84
CA ARG A 151 3.52 -2.37 -13.09
C ARG A 151 2.85 -3.61 -13.70
N HIS A 152 2.04 -4.34 -12.92
CA HIS A 152 1.30 -5.52 -13.34
C HIS A 152 -0.16 -5.18 -13.68
N GLY A 153 -0.54 -3.91 -13.60
CA GLY A 153 -1.91 -3.49 -13.82
C GLY A 153 -2.82 -3.96 -12.69
N ILE A 154 -2.36 -3.98 -11.44
CA ILE A 154 -3.18 -4.26 -10.25
C ILE A 154 -3.42 -2.94 -9.51
N PRO A 155 -4.61 -2.70 -8.92
CA PRO A 155 -4.86 -1.48 -8.19
C PRO A 155 -3.92 -1.29 -6.99
N ASP A 156 -3.12 -0.23 -7.02
CA ASP A 156 -2.18 0.18 -5.98
C ASP A 156 -2.70 1.46 -5.29
N GLY A 157 -3.92 1.36 -4.76
CA GLY A 157 -4.60 2.45 -4.08
C GLY A 157 -5.18 3.54 -5.00
N GLU A 158 -5.64 4.62 -4.38
CA GLU A 158 -6.20 5.77 -5.10
C GLU A 158 -5.10 6.79 -5.42
N GLY A 159 -4.89 7.07 -6.70
CA GLY A 159 -4.05 8.20 -7.13
C GLY A 159 -4.72 9.54 -6.87
N TYR A 160 -6.05 9.59 -7.04
CA TYR A 160 -6.87 10.75 -6.70
C TYR A 160 -8.17 10.32 -6.04
N ARG A 161 -8.49 10.93 -4.90
CA ARG A 161 -9.79 10.72 -4.24
C ARG A 161 -10.87 11.63 -4.82
N GLY A 162 -11.97 11.02 -5.24
CA GLY A 162 -13.14 11.73 -5.74
C GLY A 162 -14.05 12.24 -4.63
N TRP A 163 -14.69 13.38 -4.83
CA TRP A 163 -15.60 13.94 -3.83
C TRP A 163 -16.89 13.11 -3.67
N ARG A 164 -17.31 12.32 -4.67
CA ARG A 164 -18.42 11.35 -4.51
C ARG A 164 -18.05 10.22 -3.56
N THR A 165 -16.80 9.78 -3.56
CA THR A 165 -16.29 8.78 -2.61
C THR A 165 -16.34 9.31 -1.18
N VAL A 166 -16.03 10.59 -0.98
CA VAL A 166 -16.18 11.27 0.31
C VAL A 166 -17.65 11.30 0.75
N ILE A 167 -18.58 11.55 -0.17
CA ILE A 167 -20.02 11.51 0.11
C ILE A 167 -20.46 10.12 0.56
N VAL A 168 -20.03 9.06 -0.14
CA VAL A 168 -20.34 7.68 0.27
C VAL A 168 -19.87 7.42 1.70
N GLN A 169 -18.64 7.83 2.05
CA GLN A 169 -18.12 7.69 3.41
C GLN A 169 -18.94 8.46 4.46
N LEU A 170 -19.42 9.67 4.13
CA LEU A 170 -20.30 10.43 5.02
C LEU A 170 -21.65 9.72 5.25
N VAL A 171 -22.20 9.08 4.21
CA VAL A 171 -23.45 8.31 4.30
C VAL A 171 -23.24 7.01 5.07
N GLU A 172 -22.16 6.30 4.79
CA GLU A 172 -21.81 5.06 5.48
C GLU A 172 -21.67 5.28 6.98
N LYS A 173 -21.01 6.37 7.39
CA LYS A 173 -20.79 6.75 8.80
C LYS A 173 -21.97 7.47 9.45
N GLU A 174 -23.11 7.53 8.76
CA GLU A 174 -24.37 8.10 9.24
C GLU A 174 -24.25 9.58 9.63
N ILE A 175 -23.33 10.31 9.00
CA ILE A 175 -23.15 11.77 9.18
C ILE A 175 -24.22 12.52 8.40
N ILE A 176 -24.52 12.05 7.18
CA ILE A 176 -25.64 12.54 6.36
C ILE A 176 -26.40 11.35 5.79
N THR A 177 -27.66 11.54 5.42
CA THR A 177 -28.43 10.54 4.67
C THR A 177 -28.13 10.61 3.18
N GLU A 178 -28.42 9.54 2.45
CA GLU A 178 -28.36 9.54 0.97
C GLU A 178 -29.23 10.65 0.37
N LEU A 179 -30.42 10.89 0.94
CA LEU A 179 -31.32 11.96 0.48
C LEU A 179 -30.68 13.34 0.68
N GLN A 180 -30.02 13.58 1.83
CA GLN A 180 -29.28 14.82 2.06
C GLN A 180 -28.11 14.96 1.09
N ALA A 181 -27.35 13.89 0.86
CA ALA A 181 -26.25 13.88 -0.11
C ALA A 181 -26.74 14.31 -1.51
N HIS A 182 -27.82 13.71 -1.99
CA HIS A 182 -28.42 14.05 -3.28
C HIS A 182 -28.99 15.48 -3.32
N ARG A 183 -29.56 15.97 -2.22
CA ARG A 183 -30.02 17.37 -2.12
C ARG A 183 -28.86 18.36 -2.20
N ILE A 184 -27.73 18.06 -1.54
CA ILE A 184 -26.58 18.98 -1.44
C ILE A 184 -25.73 18.96 -2.71
N PHE A 185 -25.46 17.77 -3.25
CA PHE A 185 -24.50 17.56 -4.34
C PHE A 185 -25.13 17.15 -5.67
N GLY A 186 -26.46 17.00 -5.72
CA GLY A 186 -27.17 16.50 -6.89
C GLY A 186 -27.05 14.99 -7.03
N VAL A 187 -28.00 14.39 -7.75
CA VAL A 187 -27.94 12.98 -8.17
C VAL A 187 -27.06 12.90 -9.43
N PRO A 188 -26.02 12.06 -9.47
CA PRO A 188 -25.24 11.90 -10.68
C PRO A 188 -26.07 11.20 -11.76
N ALA A 189 -25.81 11.48 -13.03
CA ALA A 189 -26.47 10.76 -14.12
C ALA A 189 -26.07 9.28 -14.09
N PRO A 190 -27.01 8.34 -14.31
CA PRO A 190 -26.72 6.91 -14.31
C PRO A 190 -25.87 6.56 -15.53
N ASN A 191 -24.58 6.38 -15.29
CA ASN A 191 -23.58 5.93 -16.25
C ASN A 191 -22.56 5.01 -15.57
N GLU A 192 -21.66 4.45 -16.37
CA GLU A 192 -20.59 3.55 -15.92
C GLU A 192 -19.72 4.16 -14.81
N ASN A 193 -19.43 5.46 -14.88
CA ASN A 193 -18.65 6.15 -13.84
C ASN A 193 -19.37 6.21 -12.50
N SER A 194 -20.69 6.44 -12.52
CA SER A 194 -21.55 6.52 -11.34
C SER A 194 -22.00 5.18 -10.78
N ALA A 195 -21.83 4.08 -11.54
CA ALA A 195 -22.34 2.76 -11.17
C ALA A 195 -21.85 2.32 -9.79
N ARG A 196 -20.54 2.47 -9.52
CA ARG A 196 -19.95 2.17 -8.21
C ARG A 196 -20.54 3.01 -7.07
N TYR A 197 -20.79 4.30 -7.30
CA TYR A 197 -21.39 5.17 -6.29
C TYR A 197 -22.78 4.67 -5.89
N PHE A 198 -23.62 4.33 -6.88
CA PHE A 198 -24.93 3.77 -6.62
C PHE A 198 -24.87 2.37 -6.00
N GLN A 199 -23.90 1.55 -6.41
CA GLN A 199 -23.67 0.24 -5.80
C GLN A 199 -23.32 0.38 -4.32
N SER A 200 -22.35 1.23 -3.94
CA SER A 200 -21.98 1.42 -2.52
C SER A 200 -23.16 1.91 -1.68
N LEU A 201 -23.97 2.85 -2.20
CA LEU A 201 -25.17 3.30 -1.51
C LEU A 201 -26.23 2.20 -1.41
N TRP A 202 -26.41 1.40 -2.46
CA TRP A 202 -27.30 0.25 -2.44
C TRP A 202 -26.85 -0.81 -1.43
N GLU A 203 -25.56 -1.11 -1.36
CA GLU A 203 -24.98 -2.02 -0.37
C GLU A 203 -25.19 -1.50 1.06
N LYS A 204 -25.01 -0.19 1.29
CA LYS A 204 -25.31 0.43 2.59
C LYS A 204 -26.78 0.27 2.98
N ARG A 205 -27.71 0.43 2.03
CA ARG A 205 -29.15 0.25 2.27
C ARG A 205 -29.50 -1.21 2.62
N ASN A 206 -28.81 -2.17 2.01
CA ASN A 206 -29.22 -3.58 2.06
C ASN A 206 -28.34 -4.49 2.94
N GLY A 207 -27.19 -4.03 3.45
CA GLY A 207 -26.20 -4.99 3.94
C GLY A 207 -25.34 -4.62 5.14
N LYS A 208 -25.15 -3.34 5.51
CA LYS A 208 -24.24 -2.99 6.62
C LYS A 208 -24.70 -1.77 7.43
N LYS A 209 -24.89 -1.95 8.74
CA LYS A 209 -24.87 -0.83 9.69
C LYS A 209 -23.41 -0.48 9.99
N TYR A 210 -23.11 0.82 10.07
CA TYR A 210 -21.80 1.23 10.53
C TYR A 210 -21.72 0.97 12.03
N VAL A 211 -20.66 0.30 12.46
CA VAL A 211 -20.33 0.10 13.86
C VAL A 211 -19.08 0.92 14.12
N ASP A 212 -19.16 1.85 15.07
CA ASP A 212 -18.02 2.64 15.46
C ASP A 212 -17.09 1.76 16.32
N PRO A 213 -15.79 1.64 16.01
CA PRO A 213 -14.86 0.91 16.86
C PRO A 213 -14.79 1.43 18.31
N GLU A 214 -15.17 2.69 18.54
CA GLU A 214 -15.29 3.25 19.89
C GLU A 214 -16.59 2.85 20.60
N ASP A 215 -17.65 2.54 19.84
CA ASP A 215 -18.92 2.05 20.39
C ASP A 215 -18.81 0.59 20.88
N GLU A 216 -17.86 -0.20 20.37
CA GLU A 216 -17.63 -1.59 20.79
C GLU A 216 -16.85 -1.72 22.11
N LYS A 217 -16.25 -0.63 22.61
CA LYS A 217 -15.39 -0.65 23.82
C LYS A 217 -16.15 -0.34 25.12
N ASN A 218 -17.44 -0.04 25.05
CA ASN A 218 -18.32 0.26 26.18
C ASN A 218 -19.39 -0.81 26.35
#